data_AF-A0A1G4PQ63-F1
#
_entry.id   AF-A0A1G4PQ63-F1
#
_cell.length_a   1.000
_cell.length_b   1.000
_cell.length_c   1.000
_cell.angle_alpha   90.00
_cell.angle_beta   90.00
_cell.angle_gamma   90.00
#
_symmetry.space_group_name_H-M   'P 1'
#
loop_
_entity.id
_entity.type
_entity.pdbx_description
1 polymer ?
#
loop_
_entity_poly.entity_id
_entity_poly.type
_entity_poly.pdbx_seq_one_letter_code
_entity_poly.pdbx_strand_id
1 'polypeptide(L)'
;MVYDDLDYAEEADIFANQMKNVKALLPIEIFNANCEAGNNKELMIKGLVESYNLKITASSTPGCISAVSSLERIYDKYGYDMLDRVIKLIIFTWEGEQKSFSANMMNGLARLLWAFGDNLKDEIFKEKLGEVSLKEIARTAKDRRAGSLGYAEAMLLYYNKKMKSPLHWNDLYSPKTTKGIISEYENENDAMDIAINQ
;
A
#
# COMPACT_ATOMS: atom_id res chain seq x y z
N MET A 1 36.24 -4.83 -10.51
CA MET A 1 37.43 -5.14 -11.33
C MET A 1 37.04 -4.78 -12.75
N VAL A 2 37.72 -3.82 -13.37
CA VAL A 2 37.49 -3.46 -14.78
C VAL A 2 38.56 -4.23 -15.57
N TYR A 3 38.13 -4.99 -16.58
CA TYR A 3 39.01 -5.73 -17.46
C TYR A 3 39.18 -4.89 -18.73
N ASP A 4 40.41 -4.51 -19.05
CA ASP A 4 40.75 -3.84 -20.31
C ASP A 4 41.02 -4.90 -21.40
N ASP A 5 40.68 -4.60 -22.66
CA ASP A 5 40.93 -5.40 -23.87
C ASP A 5 40.18 -6.75 -24.02
N LEU A 6 38.96 -6.88 -23.46
CA LEU A 6 38.07 -8.03 -23.75
C LEU A 6 37.33 -7.86 -25.08
N ASP A 7 37.18 -8.95 -25.84
CA ASP A 7 36.22 -8.97 -26.93
C ASP A 7 34.78 -9.16 -26.42
N TYR A 8 33.79 -8.80 -27.25
CA TYR A 8 32.38 -8.84 -26.85
C TYR A 8 31.89 -10.25 -26.47
N ALA A 9 32.44 -11.30 -27.09
CA ALA A 9 32.05 -12.66 -26.79
C ALA A 9 32.60 -13.10 -25.42
N GLU A 10 33.83 -12.73 -25.10
CA GLU A 10 34.46 -12.95 -23.80
C GLU A 10 33.75 -12.14 -22.69
N GLU A 11 33.40 -10.88 -22.94
CA GLU A 11 32.64 -10.05 -22.00
C GLU A 11 31.25 -10.66 -21.71
N ALA A 12 30.56 -11.14 -22.75
CA ALA A 12 29.26 -11.80 -22.61
C ALA A 12 29.35 -13.12 -21.84
N ASP A 13 30.38 -13.95 -22.06
CA ASP A 13 30.58 -15.20 -21.31
C ASP A 13 30.94 -14.93 -19.84
N ILE A 14 31.80 -13.94 -19.56
CA ILE A 14 32.11 -13.52 -18.19
C ILE A 14 30.85 -13.02 -17.48
N PHE A 15 30.06 -12.16 -18.13
CA PHE A 15 28.80 -11.67 -17.56
C PHE A 15 27.82 -12.82 -17.28
N ALA A 16 27.65 -13.75 -18.22
CA ALA A 16 26.79 -14.92 -18.04
C ALA A 16 27.25 -15.80 -16.87
N ASN A 17 28.57 -16.03 -16.74
CA ASN A 17 29.15 -16.84 -15.66
C ASN A 17 29.09 -16.13 -14.30
N GLN A 18 29.23 -14.79 -14.26
CA GLN A 18 29.01 -14.00 -13.06
C GLN A 18 27.55 -14.10 -12.60
N MET A 19 26.60 -13.92 -13.53
CA MET A 19 25.17 -13.95 -13.22
C MET A 19 24.67 -15.31 -12.73
N LYS A 20 25.34 -16.43 -13.08
CA LYS A 20 24.99 -17.78 -12.57
C LYS A 20 25.02 -17.87 -11.04
N ASN A 21 25.87 -17.08 -10.38
CA ASN A 21 26.06 -17.13 -8.93
C ASN A 21 25.51 -15.89 -8.20
N VAL A 22 24.89 -14.95 -8.93
CA VAL A 22 24.28 -13.76 -8.32
C VAL A 22 22.89 -14.10 -7.81
N LYS A 23 22.74 -14.08 -6.49
CA LYS A 23 21.43 -14.17 -5.85
C LYS A 23 20.65 -12.87 -6.09
N ALA A 24 19.43 -12.97 -6.59
CA ALA A 24 18.52 -11.83 -6.65
C ALA A 24 18.24 -11.28 -5.25
N LEU A 25 18.40 -9.96 -5.10
CA LEU A 25 18.09 -9.27 -3.85
C LEU A 25 16.59 -9.35 -3.55
N LEU A 26 16.26 -9.59 -2.29
CA LEU A 26 14.90 -9.52 -1.78
C LEU A 26 14.43 -8.06 -1.77
N PRO A 27 13.13 -7.79 -1.91
CA PRO A 27 12.60 -6.43 -1.89
C PRO A 27 13.02 -5.63 -0.64
N ILE A 28 13.07 -6.27 0.53
CA ILE A 28 13.55 -5.65 1.78
C ILE A 28 15.03 -5.27 1.71
N GLU A 29 15.87 -6.06 1.05
CA GLU A 29 17.30 -5.78 0.89
C GLU A 29 17.49 -4.56 -0.03
N ILE A 30 16.74 -4.49 -1.12
CA ILE A 30 16.73 -3.35 -2.05
C ILE A 30 16.25 -2.08 -1.33
N PHE A 31 15.16 -2.17 -0.58
CA PHE A 31 14.61 -1.03 0.17
C PHE A 31 15.60 -0.49 1.22
N ASN A 32 16.26 -1.38 1.96
CA ASN A 32 17.27 -0.96 2.93
C ASN A 32 18.48 -0.32 2.24
N ALA A 33 18.93 -0.86 1.11
CA ALA A 33 19.99 -0.26 0.31
C ALA A 33 19.60 1.14 -0.21
N ASN A 34 18.36 1.32 -0.65
CA ASN A 34 17.83 2.62 -1.08
C ASN A 34 17.74 3.63 0.08
N CYS A 35 17.35 3.18 1.28
CA CYS A 35 17.38 4.03 2.48
C CYS A 35 18.82 4.49 2.79
N GLU A 36 19.78 3.56 2.74
CA GLU A 36 21.21 3.86 3.01
C GLU A 36 21.80 4.79 1.94
N ALA A 37 21.35 4.65 0.68
CA ALA A 37 21.70 5.55 -0.41
C ALA A 37 21.07 6.95 -0.28
N GLY A 38 20.21 7.19 0.71
CA GLY A 38 19.56 8.48 0.94
C GLY A 38 18.39 8.76 0.00
N ASN A 39 17.79 7.73 -0.61
CA ASN A 39 16.67 7.93 -1.53
C ASN A 39 15.43 8.43 -0.79
N ASN A 40 14.93 9.60 -1.20
CA ASN A 40 13.88 10.32 -0.49
C ASN A 40 12.58 9.50 -0.36
N LYS A 41 12.19 8.75 -1.39
CA LYS A 41 10.97 7.92 -1.36
C LYS A 41 11.02 6.88 -0.24
N GLU A 42 12.07 6.08 -0.20
CA GLU A 42 12.23 5.01 0.78
C GLU A 42 12.40 5.56 2.20
N LEU A 43 13.09 6.70 2.35
CA LEU A 43 13.20 7.42 3.63
C LEU A 43 11.84 7.94 4.12
N MET A 44 11.02 8.53 3.25
CA MET A 44 9.67 9.00 3.58
C MET A 44 8.75 7.84 4.00
N ILE A 45 8.77 6.73 3.24
CA ILE A 45 8.01 5.52 3.57
C ILE A 45 8.46 4.96 4.92
N LYS A 46 9.78 4.85 5.14
CA LYS A 46 10.34 4.36 6.39
C LYS A 46 9.95 5.25 7.57
N GLY A 47 10.10 6.56 7.45
CA GLY A 47 9.74 7.53 8.48
C GLY A 47 8.26 7.46 8.86
N LEU A 48 7.38 7.30 7.88
CA LEU A 48 5.95 7.10 8.09
C LEU A 48 5.64 5.80 8.86
N VAL A 49 6.26 4.68 8.47
CA VAL A 49 6.04 3.41 9.18
C VAL A 49 6.56 3.52 10.63
N GLU A 50 7.72 4.12 10.83
CA GLU A 50 8.33 4.29 12.14
C GLU A 50 7.56 5.27 13.04
N SER A 51 6.90 6.29 12.50
CA SER A 51 6.05 7.20 13.28
C SER A 51 4.85 6.51 13.93
N TYR A 52 4.44 5.36 13.41
CA TYR A 52 3.42 4.49 13.99
C TYR A 52 3.98 3.41 14.93
N ASN A 53 5.26 3.50 15.34
CA ASN A 53 5.98 2.48 16.10
C ASN A 53 6.01 1.10 15.41
N LEU A 54 5.87 1.06 14.08
CA LEU A 54 6.00 -0.16 13.29
C LEU A 54 7.43 -0.30 12.77
N LYS A 55 7.80 -1.52 12.36
CA LYS A 55 9.11 -1.81 11.76
C LYS A 55 8.96 -2.47 10.40
N ILE A 56 9.80 -2.08 9.45
CA ILE A 56 9.90 -2.77 8.16
C ILE A 56 10.91 -3.92 8.32
N THR A 57 10.48 -5.17 8.19
CA THR A 57 11.33 -6.35 8.43
C THR A 57 11.07 -7.45 7.41
N ALA A 58 11.95 -8.45 7.31
CA ALA A 58 11.72 -9.60 6.43
C ALA A 58 10.61 -10.56 6.94
N SER A 59 10.27 -10.49 8.23
CA SER A 59 9.37 -11.44 8.89
C SER A 59 8.00 -10.81 9.22
N SER A 60 6.95 -11.62 9.13
CA SER A 60 5.58 -11.19 9.47
C SER A 60 5.30 -11.43 10.95
N THR A 61 5.93 -10.65 11.82
CA THR A 61 5.61 -10.58 13.26
C THR A 61 4.67 -9.41 13.57
N PRO A 62 3.92 -9.44 14.68
CA PRO A 62 3.12 -8.29 15.12
C PRO A 62 3.96 -7.01 15.20
N GLY A 63 3.37 -5.88 14.81
CA GLY A 63 4.08 -4.59 14.74
C GLY A 63 5.13 -4.48 13.63
N CYS A 64 5.22 -5.47 12.73
CA CYS A 64 6.16 -5.46 11.61
C CYS A 64 5.44 -5.56 10.26
N ILE A 65 5.97 -4.87 9.25
CA ILE A 65 5.51 -4.92 7.86
C ILE A 65 6.61 -5.59 7.02
N SER A 66 6.27 -6.73 6.42
CA SER A 66 7.18 -7.43 5.50
C SER A 66 6.89 -7.20 4.02
N ALA A 67 5.71 -6.66 3.71
CA ALA A 67 5.29 -6.41 2.34
C ALA A 67 5.79 -5.05 1.81
N VAL A 68 7.11 -4.86 1.78
CA VAL A 68 7.76 -3.59 1.39
C VAL A 68 7.34 -3.10 0.02
N SER A 69 7.30 -3.99 -0.98
CA SER A 69 6.84 -3.65 -2.33
C SER A 69 5.39 -3.14 -2.36
N SER A 70 4.57 -3.47 -1.36
CA SER A 70 3.22 -2.93 -1.25
C SER A 70 3.21 -1.51 -0.70
N LEU A 71 4.11 -1.18 0.23
CA LEU A 71 4.29 0.20 0.70
C LEU A 71 4.73 1.10 -0.46
N GLU A 72 5.78 0.70 -1.18
CA GLU A 72 6.29 1.41 -2.35
C GLU A 72 5.20 1.55 -3.42
N ARG A 73 4.49 0.47 -3.73
CA ARG A 73 3.40 0.49 -4.72
C ARG A 73 2.27 1.43 -4.34
N ILE A 74 1.87 1.48 -3.06
CA ILE A 74 0.80 2.38 -2.60
C ILE A 74 1.29 3.82 -2.69
N TYR A 75 2.52 4.10 -2.23
CA TYR A 75 3.14 5.41 -2.36
C TYR A 75 3.21 5.86 -3.82
N ASP A 76 3.77 5.05 -4.70
CA ASP A 76 3.98 5.37 -6.12
C ASP A 76 2.65 5.57 -6.86
N LYS A 77 1.61 4.81 -6.49
CA LYS A 77 0.32 4.85 -7.20
C LYS A 77 -0.65 5.89 -6.66
N TYR A 78 -0.71 6.08 -5.34
CA TYR A 78 -1.74 6.86 -4.68
C TYR A 78 -1.19 8.03 -3.85
N GLY A 79 0.13 8.12 -3.66
CA GLY A 79 0.78 9.16 -2.88
C GLY A 79 0.96 8.83 -1.40
N TYR A 80 1.67 9.73 -0.71
CA TYR A 80 2.01 9.61 0.71
C TYR A 80 0.76 9.59 1.61
N ASP A 81 -0.18 10.50 1.39
CA ASP A 81 -1.37 10.61 2.26
C ASP A 81 -2.27 9.37 2.19
N MET A 82 -2.34 8.72 1.03
CA MET A 82 -3.05 7.44 0.92
C MET A 82 -2.32 6.34 1.67
N LEU A 83 -0.98 6.29 1.61
CA LEU A 83 -0.20 5.33 2.38
C LEU A 83 -0.40 5.54 3.89
N ASP A 84 -0.38 6.79 4.34
CA ASP A 84 -0.66 7.17 5.73
C ASP A 84 -2.05 6.69 6.16
N ARG A 85 -3.09 7.03 5.40
CA ARG A 85 -4.47 6.62 5.70
C ARG A 85 -4.62 5.09 5.74
N VAL A 86 -3.97 4.36 4.83
CA VAL A 86 -3.99 2.89 4.84
C VAL A 86 -3.36 2.33 6.11
N ILE A 87 -2.17 2.80 6.49
CA ILE A 87 -1.47 2.33 7.69
C ILE A 87 -2.29 2.65 8.93
N LYS A 88 -2.73 3.91 9.06
CA LYS A 88 -3.54 4.39 10.17
C LYS A 88 -4.82 3.58 10.35
N LEU A 89 -5.55 3.33 9.26
CA LEU A 89 -6.82 2.60 9.33
C LEU A 89 -6.62 1.12 9.70
N ILE A 90 -5.54 0.48 9.23
CA ILE A 90 -5.18 -0.88 9.64
C ILE A 90 -4.89 -0.93 11.15
N ILE A 91 -4.09 0.01 11.67
CA ILE A 91 -3.81 0.10 13.12
C ILE A 91 -5.10 0.36 13.89
N PHE A 92 -5.91 1.30 13.43
CA PHE A 92 -7.13 1.71 14.10
C PHE A 92 -8.17 0.57 14.19
N THR A 93 -8.14 -0.36 13.24
CA THR A 93 -9.10 -1.47 13.13
C THR A 93 -8.59 -2.76 13.79
N TRP A 94 -7.31 -3.10 13.61
CA TRP A 94 -6.76 -4.40 14.01
C TRP A 94 -5.48 -4.31 14.86
N GLU A 95 -5.06 -3.11 15.26
CA GLU A 95 -3.91 -2.88 16.16
C GLU A 95 -2.60 -3.55 15.71
N GLY A 96 -2.45 -3.76 14.38
CA GLY A 96 -1.27 -4.43 13.84
C GLY A 96 -1.22 -5.94 14.12
N GLU A 97 -2.38 -6.61 14.30
CA GLU A 97 -2.49 -8.07 14.41
C GLU A 97 -1.74 -8.77 13.26
N GLN A 98 -1.23 -9.98 13.50
CA GLN A 98 -0.51 -10.73 12.48
C GLN A 98 -1.29 -10.82 11.16
N LYS A 99 -0.63 -10.49 10.05
CA LYS A 99 -1.16 -10.44 8.67
C LYS A 99 -2.07 -9.25 8.33
N SER A 100 -2.33 -8.34 9.28
CA SER A 100 -3.02 -7.07 9.01
C SER A 100 -2.27 -6.22 7.96
N PHE A 101 -0.94 -6.25 7.97
CA PHE A 101 -0.09 -5.60 6.95
C PHE A 101 0.36 -6.55 5.83
N SER A 102 -0.43 -7.56 5.49
CA SER A 102 -0.11 -8.38 4.31
C SER A 102 -0.27 -7.58 3.01
N ALA A 103 0.49 -7.96 1.98
CA ALA A 103 0.45 -7.29 0.67
C ALA A 103 -0.97 -7.17 0.10
N ASN A 104 -1.76 -8.24 0.17
CA ASN A 104 -3.13 -8.23 -0.34
C ASN A 104 -4.06 -7.35 0.51
N MET A 105 -3.87 -7.33 1.83
CA MET A 105 -4.66 -6.49 2.74
C MET A 105 -4.43 -5.00 2.44
N MET A 106 -3.17 -4.56 2.44
CA MET A 106 -2.83 -3.16 2.19
C MET A 106 -3.26 -2.71 0.79
N ASN A 107 -2.97 -3.49 -0.25
CA ASN A 107 -3.36 -3.12 -1.62
C ASN A 107 -4.89 -3.16 -1.82
N GLY A 108 -5.59 -4.06 -1.13
CA GLY A 108 -7.04 -4.14 -1.15
C GLY A 108 -7.67 -2.93 -0.49
N LEU A 109 -7.17 -2.55 0.69
CA LEU A 109 -7.62 -1.36 1.40
C LEU A 109 -7.31 -0.07 0.62
N ALA A 110 -6.09 0.08 0.10
CA ALA A 110 -5.71 1.23 -0.71
C ALA A 110 -6.63 1.41 -1.93
N ARG A 111 -6.99 0.29 -2.60
CA ARG A 111 -7.96 0.33 -3.70
C ARG A 111 -9.35 0.74 -3.23
N LEU A 112 -9.80 0.23 -2.08
CA LEU A 112 -11.10 0.55 -1.51
C LEU A 112 -11.19 2.04 -1.14
N LEU A 113 -10.20 2.55 -0.41
CA LEU A 113 -10.10 3.96 -0.05
C LEU A 113 -10.01 4.86 -1.28
N TRP A 114 -9.23 4.46 -2.29
CA TRP A 114 -9.19 5.18 -3.54
C TRP A 114 -10.55 5.25 -4.23
N ALA A 115 -11.27 4.12 -4.31
CA ALA A 115 -12.57 4.05 -4.98
C ALA A 115 -13.64 4.91 -4.30
N PHE A 116 -13.65 4.97 -2.97
CA PHE A 116 -14.73 5.60 -2.23
C PHE A 116 -14.37 6.97 -1.61
N GLY A 117 -13.08 7.28 -1.46
CA GLY A 117 -12.61 8.55 -0.87
C GLY A 117 -13.28 8.82 0.46
N ASP A 118 -13.94 9.97 0.57
CA ASP A 118 -14.66 10.40 1.77
C ASP A 118 -16.01 9.71 1.98
N ASN A 119 -16.53 9.00 0.99
CA ASN A 119 -17.76 8.23 1.14
C ASN A 119 -17.53 7.00 2.04
N LEU A 120 -16.30 6.50 2.11
CA LEU A 120 -15.91 5.48 3.09
C LEU A 120 -15.47 6.18 4.38
N LYS A 121 -16.26 5.98 5.45
CA LYS A 121 -16.00 6.58 6.76
C LYS A 121 -15.16 5.65 7.61
N ASP A 122 -14.00 6.12 8.05
CA ASP A 122 -13.00 5.32 8.78
C ASP A 122 -13.56 4.76 10.10
N GLU A 123 -14.39 5.51 10.84
CA GLU A 123 -15.05 5.04 12.06
C GLU A 123 -16.02 3.89 11.79
N ILE A 124 -16.81 3.98 10.71
CA ILE A 124 -17.74 2.91 10.30
C ILE A 124 -16.94 1.68 9.84
N PHE A 125 -15.84 1.91 9.13
CA PHE A 125 -14.95 0.84 8.71
C PHE A 125 -14.40 0.08 9.91
N LYS A 126 -13.89 0.80 10.91
CA LYS A 126 -13.43 0.21 12.17
C LYS A 126 -14.53 -0.57 12.87
N GLU A 127 -15.70 0.05 13.08
CA GLU A 127 -16.84 -0.58 13.77
C GLU A 127 -17.22 -1.91 13.09
N LYS A 128 -17.32 -1.92 11.76
CA LYS A 128 -17.81 -3.07 10.99
C LYS A 128 -16.75 -4.16 10.81
N LEU A 129 -15.53 -3.78 10.46
CA LEU A 129 -14.47 -4.74 10.14
C LEU A 129 -13.64 -5.14 11.36
N GLY A 130 -13.65 -4.35 12.43
CA GLY A 130 -13.03 -4.72 13.71
C GLY A 130 -13.74 -5.89 14.39
N GLU A 131 -15.03 -6.11 14.10
CA GLU A 131 -15.77 -7.29 14.55
C GLU A 131 -15.42 -8.58 13.78
N VAL A 132 -14.70 -8.47 12.67
CA VAL A 132 -14.40 -9.59 11.75
C VAL A 132 -12.93 -9.97 11.85
N SER A 133 -12.66 -11.25 12.14
CA SER A 133 -11.28 -11.72 12.20
C SER A 133 -10.57 -11.62 10.85
N LEU A 134 -9.27 -11.33 10.86
CA LEU A 134 -8.44 -11.28 9.64
C LEU A 134 -8.48 -12.59 8.84
N LYS A 135 -8.62 -13.73 9.52
CA LYS A 135 -8.77 -15.05 8.88
C LYS A 135 -10.09 -15.15 8.11
N GLU A 136 -11.17 -14.62 8.67
CA GLU A 136 -12.46 -14.60 8.01
C GLU A 136 -12.45 -13.67 6.79
N ILE A 137 -11.87 -12.46 6.92
CA ILE A 137 -11.67 -11.54 5.79
C ILE A 137 -10.88 -12.23 4.69
N ALA A 138 -9.77 -12.90 5.03
CA ALA A 138 -8.94 -13.60 4.06
C ALA A 138 -9.65 -14.78 3.38
N ARG A 139 -10.52 -15.51 4.10
CA ARG A 139 -11.35 -16.57 3.54
C ARG A 139 -12.36 -15.99 2.55
N THR A 140 -13.15 -15.02 2.98
CA THR A 140 -14.15 -14.34 2.15
C THR A 140 -13.49 -13.72 0.92
N ALA A 141 -12.31 -13.12 1.05
CA ALA A 141 -11.56 -12.57 -0.07
C ALA A 141 -11.24 -13.65 -1.12
N LYS A 142 -10.74 -14.81 -0.70
CA LYS A 142 -10.41 -15.94 -1.60
C LYS A 142 -11.63 -16.51 -2.30
N ASP A 143 -12.75 -16.65 -1.59
CA ASP A 143 -14.01 -17.16 -2.15
C ASP A 143 -14.56 -16.25 -3.24
N ARG A 144 -14.26 -14.94 -3.16
CA ARG A 144 -14.65 -13.96 -4.16
C ARG A 144 -13.67 -13.91 -5.33
N ARG A 145 -12.39 -13.67 -5.05
CA ARG A 145 -11.33 -13.60 -6.07
C ARG A 145 -9.92 -13.68 -5.46
N ALA A 146 -8.98 -14.24 -6.21
CA ALA A 146 -7.56 -14.19 -5.83
C ALA A 146 -6.99 -12.76 -5.82
N GLY A 147 -6.07 -12.49 -4.90
CA GLY A 147 -5.29 -11.25 -4.83
C GLY A 147 -5.99 -10.10 -4.10
N SER A 148 -5.42 -8.90 -4.22
CA SER A 148 -5.85 -7.70 -3.50
C SER A 148 -7.26 -7.21 -3.84
N LEU A 149 -7.75 -7.49 -5.06
CA LEU A 149 -9.14 -7.16 -5.42
C LEU A 149 -10.15 -7.95 -4.58
N GLY A 150 -9.91 -9.24 -4.33
CA GLY A 150 -10.76 -10.05 -3.45
C GLY A 150 -10.83 -9.48 -2.03
N TYR A 151 -9.72 -8.94 -1.52
CA TYR A 151 -9.70 -8.27 -0.21
C TYR A 151 -10.53 -6.98 -0.22
N ALA A 152 -10.38 -6.15 -1.25
CA ALA A 152 -11.20 -4.92 -1.38
C ALA A 152 -12.69 -5.25 -1.43
N GLU A 153 -13.06 -6.29 -2.18
CA GLU A 153 -14.44 -6.77 -2.24
C GLU A 153 -14.94 -7.32 -0.89
N ALA A 154 -14.13 -8.13 -0.20
CA ALA A 154 -14.50 -8.65 1.12
C ALA A 154 -14.70 -7.52 2.14
N MET A 155 -13.81 -6.52 2.16
CA MET A 155 -13.95 -5.35 3.02
C MET A 155 -15.23 -4.56 2.71
N LEU A 156 -15.52 -4.30 1.43
CA LEU A 156 -16.74 -3.61 1.01
C LEU A 156 -18.00 -4.38 1.45
N LEU A 157 -17.98 -5.71 1.33
CA LEU A 157 -19.07 -6.57 1.78
C LEU A 157 -19.35 -6.40 3.27
N TYR A 158 -18.31 -6.43 4.12
CA TYR A 158 -18.46 -6.27 5.56
C TYR A 158 -18.86 -4.84 5.95
N TYR A 159 -18.27 -3.83 5.29
CA TYR A 159 -18.62 -2.43 5.47
C TYR A 159 -20.12 -2.17 5.21
N ASN A 160 -20.62 -2.65 4.07
CA ASN A 160 -22.01 -2.45 3.66
C ASN A 160 -23.04 -3.26 4.47
N LYS A 161 -22.60 -4.17 5.35
CA LYS A 161 -23.48 -5.08 6.08
C LYS A 161 -24.45 -4.30 6.97
N LYS A 162 -25.75 -4.45 6.68
CA LYS A 162 -26.87 -3.79 7.37
C LYS A 162 -26.84 -2.25 7.28
N MET A 163 -26.22 -1.67 6.25
CA MET A 163 -26.27 -0.23 6.01
C MET A 163 -27.56 0.16 5.29
N LYS A 164 -28.14 1.32 5.66
CA LYS A 164 -29.29 1.91 4.98
C LYS A 164 -28.94 2.39 3.56
N SER A 165 -27.72 2.91 3.38
CA SER A 165 -27.22 3.46 2.13
C SER A 165 -25.83 2.89 1.83
N PRO A 166 -25.75 1.64 1.31
CA PRO A 166 -24.47 0.98 1.07
C PRO A 166 -23.68 1.65 -0.07
N LEU A 167 -22.36 1.54 -0.01
CA LEU A 167 -21.46 1.94 -1.09
C LEU A 167 -21.63 1.02 -2.30
N HIS A 168 -21.66 1.58 -3.51
CA HIS A 168 -21.99 0.83 -4.71
C HIS A 168 -20.78 0.04 -5.23
N TRP A 169 -20.99 -1.23 -5.55
CA TRP A 169 -19.94 -2.13 -6.03
C TRP A 169 -19.27 -1.67 -7.33
N ASN A 170 -20.02 -0.99 -8.21
CA ASN A 170 -19.50 -0.53 -9.49
C ASN A 170 -18.35 0.48 -9.34
N ASP A 171 -18.35 1.25 -8.25
CA ASP A 171 -17.33 2.28 -8.01
C ASP A 171 -15.96 1.64 -7.69
N LEU A 172 -15.94 0.42 -7.15
CA LEU A 172 -14.71 -0.33 -6.86
C LEU A 172 -13.97 -0.78 -8.14
N TYR A 173 -14.70 -0.93 -9.24
CA TYR A 173 -14.15 -1.31 -10.55
C TYR A 173 -13.92 -0.11 -11.46
N SER A 174 -14.55 1.02 -11.16
CA SER A 174 -14.45 2.22 -11.98
C SER A 174 -13.10 2.90 -11.75
N PRO A 175 -12.34 3.22 -12.81
CA PRO A 175 -11.16 4.05 -12.66
C PRO A 175 -11.62 5.45 -12.26
N LYS A 176 -11.29 5.90 -11.04
CA LYS A 176 -11.37 7.34 -10.74
C LYS A 176 -10.49 8.07 -11.73
N THR A 177 -11.12 8.89 -12.58
CA THR A 177 -10.39 9.73 -13.52
C THR A 177 -9.57 10.71 -12.69
N THR A 178 -8.26 10.82 -12.95
CA THR A 178 -7.33 11.73 -12.26
C THR A 178 -7.85 13.18 -12.15
N LYS A 179 -8.79 13.57 -13.01
CA LYS A 179 -9.52 14.85 -12.93
C LYS A 179 -10.21 15.14 -11.60
N GLY A 180 -10.80 14.15 -10.93
CA GLY A 180 -11.54 14.38 -9.67
C GLY A 180 -10.62 14.78 -8.51
N ILE A 181 -9.39 14.29 -8.53
CA ILE A 181 -8.39 14.50 -7.49
C ILE A 181 -7.74 15.85 -7.66
N ILE A 182 -7.41 16.22 -8.90
CA ILE A 182 -6.91 17.56 -9.23
C ILE A 182 -7.98 18.62 -8.86
N SER A 183 -9.26 18.37 -9.13
CA SER A 183 -10.32 19.32 -8.74
C SER A 183 -10.55 19.42 -7.24
N GLU A 184 -10.32 18.36 -6.46
CA GLU A 184 -10.44 18.41 -4.98
C GLU A 184 -9.29 19.25 -4.38
N TYR A 185 -8.05 19.07 -4.87
CA TYR A 185 -6.89 19.87 -4.43
C TYR A 185 -6.91 21.33 -4.95
N GLU A 186 -7.43 21.59 -6.15
CA GLU A 186 -7.61 22.96 -6.65
C GLU A 186 -8.64 23.72 -5.80
N ASN A 187 -9.75 23.07 -5.44
CA ASN A 187 -10.79 23.69 -4.60
C ASN A 187 -10.32 23.96 -3.15
N GLU A 188 -9.50 23.09 -2.57
CA GLU A 188 -8.94 23.32 -1.22
C GLU A 188 -7.90 24.44 -1.19
N ASN A 189 -7.04 24.53 -2.21
CA ASN A 189 -6.06 25.62 -2.32
C ASN A 189 -6.75 26.98 -2.56
N ASP A 190 -7.77 27.01 -3.42
CA ASP A 190 -8.55 28.23 -3.66
C ASP A 190 -9.30 28.69 -2.40
N ALA A 191 -9.80 27.76 -1.58
CA ALA A 191 -10.46 28.09 -0.31
C ALA A 191 -9.48 28.64 0.74
N MET A 192 -8.24 28.15 0.77
CA MET A 192 -7.19 28.61 1.68
C MET A 192 -6.69 30.01 1.31
N ASP A 193 -6.54 30.30 0.02
CA ASP A 193 -6.14 31.62 -0.49
C ASP A 193 -7.18 32.71 -0.23
N ILE A 194 -8.47 32.35 -0.23
CA ILE A 194 -9.56 33.28 0.13
C ILE A 194 -9.54 33.59 1.64
N ALA A 195 -9.18 32.61 2.49
CA ALA A 195 -9.15 32.77 3.95
C ALA A 195 -7.96 33.60 4.45
N ILE A 196 -6.87 33.71 3.68
CA ILE A 196 -5.68 34.51 4.02
C ILE A 196 -5.85 35.99 3.61
N ASN A 197 -6.79 36.28 2.71
CA ASN A 197 -7.01 37.63 2.15
C ASN A 197 -8.28 38.35 2.69
N GLN A 198 -8.84 37.89 3.81
CA GLN A 198 -9.90 38.57 4.57
C GLN A 198 -9.43 38.94 5.98
#